data_AF-K9ZI34-F1
#
_entry.id   AF-K9ZI34-F1
#
_cell.length_a   1.000
_cell.length_b   1.000
_cell.length_c   1.000
_cell.angle_alpha   90.00
_cell.angle_beta   90.00
_cell.angle_gamma   90.00
#
_symmetry.space_group_name_H-M   'P 1'
#
loop_
_entity.id
_entity.type
_entity.pdbx_description
1 polymer ?
#
loop_
_entity_poly.entity_id
_entity_poly.type
_entity_poly.pdbx_seq_one_letter_code
_entity_poly.pdbx_strand_id
1 'polypeptide(L)'
;MSGYLIYHPRRAVAKFDATTVYHDHTSGNQDPYVWNKQFLHTYCHITQMSPAVGDVNFWVSGDTFPNFSHLYCDLVFVVAEKLYWKNANTIDYNDTIVDSDEAYIDHYRWVEEHHFKRRRRYTLKANPERSFQPQDIEQKLIDILPFVINQGLTIDEVRQGLRSGFNSKPLRLDSPMLLYDCLKKYATVKLDGIQLQNLRKNNPHLASL
;
A
#
# COMPACT_ATOMS: atom_id res chain seq x y z
N MET A 1 -1.47 13.35 -13.88
CA MET A 1 -1.52 12.19 -12.96
C MET A 1 -0.15 12.07 -12.31
N SER A 2 -0.08 12.04 -10.98
CA SER A 2 1.18 11.91 -10.23
C SER A 2 1.22 10.57 -9.50
N GLY A 3 2.36 10.28 -8.87
CA GLY A 3 2.54 9.03 -8.14
C GLY A 3 3.73 9.08 -7.22
N TYR A 4 3.76 8.14 -6.28
CA TYR A 4 4.82 8.03 -5.29
C TYR A 4 5.28 6.58 -5.17
N LEU A 5 6.58 6.37 -5.01
CA LEU A 5 7.13 5.17 -4.36
C LEU A 5 7.09 5.40 -2.85
N ILE A 6 6.44 4.50 -2.14
CA ILE A 6 6.23 4.56 -0.70
C ILE A 6 6.89 3.34 -0.09
N TYR A 7 7.99 3.56 0.63
CA TYR A 7 8.71 2.46 1.26
C TYR A 7 7.92 1.89 2.43
N HIS A 8 7.67 0.60 2.38
CA HIS A 8 7.09 -0.19 3.46
C HIS A 8 8.17 -1.05 4.14
N PRO A 9 8.16 -1.25 5.48
CA PRO A 9 9.05 -2.19 6.16
C PRO A 9 8.87 -3.65 5.74
N ARG A 10 9.49 -4.58 6.47
CA ARG A 10 9.44 -6.01 6.13
C ARG A 10 7.99 -6.54 6.22
N ARG A 11 7.52 -7.11 5.10
CA ARG A 11 6.23 -7.79 4.97
C ARG A 11 6.16 -9.10 5.77
N ALA A 12 4.96 -9.44 6.20
CA ALA A 12 4.57 -10.81 6.47
C ALA A 12 4.18 -11.51 5.16
N VAL A 13 4.30 -12.84 5.14
CA VAL A 13 3.93 -13.66 3.98
C VAL A 13 3.04 -14.79 4.46
N ALA A 14 1.83 -14.86 3.92
CA ALA A 14 0.92 -15.98 4.11
C ALA A 14 0.85 -16.81 2.83
N LYS A 15 0.89 -18.14 2.98
CA LYS A 15 0.72 -19.08 1.87
C LYS A 15 -0.59 -19.82 2.06
N PHE A 16 -1.47 -19.66 1.09
CA PHE A 16 -2.66 -20.48 0.87
C PHE A 16 -2.39 -21.38 -0.33
N ASP A 17 -3.07 -22.52 -0.45
CA ASP A 17 -2.79 -23.61 -1.41
C ASP A 17 -2.07 -23.20 -2.70
N ALA A 18 -2.67 -22.29 -3.47
CA ALA A 18 -2.12 -21.75 -4.71
C ALA A 18 -1.95 -20.22 -4.70
N THR A 19 -1.92 -19.58 -3.53
CA THR A 19 -1.86 -18.11 -3.42
C THR A 19 -0.92 -17.66 -2.30
N THR A 20 0.09 -16.89 -2.67
CA THR A 20 1.00 -16.20 -1.76
C THR A 20 0.53 -14.77 -1.60
N VAL A 21 0.26 -14.36 -0.36
CA VAL A 21 -0.14 -12.99 -0.05
C VAL A 21 0.96 -12.32 0.76
N TYR A 22 1.27 -11.11 0.33
CA TYR A 22 2.19 -10.20 1.02
C TYR A 22 1.35 -9.18 1.79
N HIS A 23 1.50 -9.11 3.10
CA HIS A 23 0.66 -8.27 3.94
C HIS A 23 1.44 -7.73 5.14
N ASP A 24 0.77 -6.86 5.90
CA ASP A 24 1.31 -6.35 7.16
C ASP A 24 1.22 -7.36 8.28
N HIS A 25 2.06 -7.20 9.29
CA HIS A 25 1.89 -7.98 10.51
C HIS A 25 0.48 -7.77 11.07
N THR A 26 -0.11 -8.84 11.58
CA THR A 26 -1.45 -8.83 12.15
C THR A 26 -1.51 -8.23 13.55
N SER A 27 -0.42 -7.67 14.07
CA SER A 27 -0.38 -6.92 15.32
C SER A 27 -0.45 -5.42 15.01
N GLY A 28 -1.60 -4.81 15.21
CA GLY A 28 -1.85 -3.41 14.84
C GLY A 28 -2.52 -3.20 13.49
N ASN A 29 -2.47 -1.95 12.99
CA ASN A 29 -2.99 -1.57 11.68
C ASN A 29 -2.30 -2.33 10.51
N GLN A 30 -3.06 -2.60 9.44
CA GLN A 30 -2.55 -3.30 8.24
C GLN A 30 -2.56 -2.41 6.97
N ASP A 31 -2.24 -1.12 7.11
CA ASP A 31 -2.19 -0.13 6.03
C ASP A 31 -0.92 -0.31 5.16
N PRO A 32 -1.00 -0.56 3.84
CA PRO A 32 -2.18 -0.45 2.96
C PRO A 32 -2.82 -1.79 2.55
N TYR A 33 -2.27 -2.92 2.99
CA TYR A 33 -2.67 -4.27 2.57
C TYR A 33 -3.95 -4.78 3.26
N VAL A 34 -4.85 -3.85 3.59
CA VAL A 34 -6.10 -4.13 4.29
C VAL A 34 -6.90 -5.15 3.49
N TRP A 35 -7.41 -6.16 4.20
CA TRP A 35 -8.22 -7.25 3.65
C TRP A 35 -9.64 -6.81 3.27
N ASN A 36 -9.72 -5.83 2.38
CA ASN A 36 -10.96 -5.19 1.97
C ASN A 36 -11.01 -5.08 0.44
N LYS A 37 -12.23 -4.98 -0.11
CA LYS A 37 -12.46 -4.80 -1.55
C LYS A 37 -11.61 -3.67 -2.13
N GLN A 38 -11.50 -2.55 -1.41
CA GLN A 38 -10.59 -1.47 -1.73
C GLN A 38 -9.43 -1.48 -0.72
N PHE A 39 -8.20 -1.46 -1.23
CA PHE A 39 -7.04 -1.14 -0.40
C PHE A 39 -7.23 0.26 0.20
N LEU A 40 -6.79 0.44 1.45
CA LEU A 40 -7.00 1.67 2.21
C LEU A 40 -5.66 2.28 2.59
N HIS A 41 -5.58 3.61 2.62
CA HIS A 41 -4.39 4.33 3.05
C HIS A 41 -4.75 5.54 3.90
N THR A 42 -4.41 5.50 5.19
CA THR A 42 -4.84 6.49 6.21
C THR A 42 -3.70 6.98 7.09
N TYR A 43 -2.75 6.13 7.44
CA TYR A 43 -1.83 6.39 8.55
C TYR A 43 -0.43 6.72 8.07
N CYS A 44 0.23 5.73 7.47
CA CYS A 44 1.63 5.85 7.07
C CYS A 44 1.79 6.91 5.98
N HIS A 45 2.75 7.82 6.09
CA HIS A 45 3.13 8.77 5.03
C HIS A 45 2.09 9.80 4.52
N ILE A 46 0.83 9.80 5.01
CA ILE A 46 -0.23 10.66 4.45
C ILE A 46 0.03 12.18 4.58
N THR A 47 0.94 12.59 5.47
CA THR A 47 1.33 14.01 5.63
C THR A 47 2.43 14.45 4.67
N GLN A 48 3.17 13.49 4.13
CA GLN A 48 4.36 13.69 3.30
C GLN A 48 4.04 13.66 1.79
N MET A 49 2.79 13.43 1.43
CA MET A 49 2.30 13.32 0.06
C MET A 49 1.04 14.17 -0.14
N SER A 50 0.78 14.51 -1.41
CA SER A 50 -0.41 15.25 -1.83
C SER A 50 -1.18 14.49 -2.92
N PRO A 51 -1.63 13.25 -2.63
CA PRO A 51 -2.33 12.41 -3.59
C PRO A 51 -3.67 13.02 -4.00
N ALA A 52 -4.01 12.87 -5.27
CA ALA A 52 -5.31 13.20 -5.86
C ALA A 52 -5.98 11.95 -6.44
N VAL A 53 -7.30 12.03 -6.65
CA VAL A 53 -8.04 10.99 -7.37
C VAL A 53 -7.43 10.81 -8.75
N GLY A 54 -7.23 9.56 -9.15
CA GLY A 54 -6.56 9.15 -10.38
C GLY A 54 -5.06 8.95 -10.25
N ASP A 55 -4.40 9.43 -9.18
CA ASP A 55 -2.97 9.18 -8.96
C ASP A 55 -2.67 7.69 -8.73
N VAL A 56 -1.43 7.29 -9.02
CA VAL A 56 -0.97 5.90 -8.84
C VAL A 56 0.23 5.87 -7.92
N ASN A 57 0.04 5.30 -6.74
CA ASN A 57 1.09 5.10 -5.74
C ASN A 57 1.55 3.64 -5.77
N PHE A 58 2.81 3.43 -5.44
CA PHE A 58 3.42 2.11 -5.39
C PHE A 58 4.01 1.91 -4.00
N TRP A 59 3.50 0.91 -3.29
CA TRP A 59 4.14 0.45 -2.08
C TRP A 59 5.25 -0.51 -2.45
N VAL A 60 6.41 -0.33 -1.82
CA VAL A 60 7.64 -1.04 -2.17
C VAL A 60 8.43 -1.43 -0.94
N SER A 61 9.22 -2.51 -1.04
CA SER A 61 10.34 -2.71 -0.11
C SER A 61 11.56 -3.32 -0.73
N GLY A 62 12.67 -3.03 -0.05
CA GLY A 62 13.97 -3.57 -0.31
C GLY A 62 14.18 -4.95 0.27
N ASP A 63 15.10 -5.70 -0.32
CA ASP A 63 15.79 -6.81 0.32
C ASP A 63 16.53 -6.37 1.60
N THR A 64 17.10 -5.17 1.59
CA THR A 64 17.66 -4.47 2.77
C THR A 64 17.26 -3.00 2.75
N PHE A 65 17.36 -2.28 3.85
CA PHE A 65 17.09 -0.84 3.84
C PHE A 65 18.03 -0.08 4.78
N PRO A 66 18.60 1.07 4.35
CA PRO A 66 18.35 1.78 3.09
C PRO A 66 19.12 1.23 1.86
N ASN A 67 20.03 0.28 2.04
CA ASN A 67 20.99 -0.13 1.01
C ASN A 67 20.50 -1.27 0.09
N PHE A 68 19.22 -1.28 -0.29
CA PHE A 68 18.65 -2.37 -1.09
C PHE A 68 19.36 -2.56 -2.42
N SER A 69 19.51 -3.81 -2.85
CA SER A 69 19.93 -4.18 -4.21
C SER A 69 18.74 -4.53 -5.12
N HIS A 70 17.59 -4.83 -4.52
CA HIS A 70 16.33 -5.09 -5.19
C HIS A 70 15.22 -4.26 -4.54
N LEU A 71 14.30 -3.71 -5.31
CA LEU A 71 13.16 -2.95 -4.80
C LEU A 71 11.88 -3.57 -5.32
N TYR A 72 11.22 -4.36 -4.49
CA TYR A 72 10.02 -5.10 -4.87
C TYR A 72 8.79 -4.20 -4.77
N CYS A 73 7.87 -4.30 -5.74
CA CYS A 73 6.57 -3.64 -5.66
C CYS A 73 5.54 -4.57 -5.03
N ASP A 74 4.94 -4.09 -3.95
CA ASP A 74 4.06 -4.85 -3.07
C ASP A 74 2.60 -4.63 -3.42
N LEU A 75 2.27 -3.37 -3.73
CA LEU A 75 0.93 -2.93 -4.06
C LEU A 75 1.00 -1.77 -5.05
N VAL A 76 0.30 -1.94 -6.16
CA VAL A 76 -0.10 -0.86 -7.06
C VAL A 76 -1.41 -0.28 -6.54
N PHE A 77 -1.39 0.96 -6.06
CA PHE A 77 -2.53 1.65 -5.47
C PHE A 77 -2.99 2.79 -6.39
N VAL A 78 -4.08 2.58 -7.13
CA VAL A 78 -4.71 3.63 -7.95
C VAL A 78 -5.75 4.34 -7.11
N VAL A 79 -5.58 5.64 -6.84
CA VAL A 79 -6.51 6.40 -5.97
C VAL A 79 -7.86 6.57 -6.66
N ALA A 80 -8.91 5.94 -6.14
CA ALA A 80 -10.29 6.16 -6.59
C ALA A 80 -10.96 7.27 -5.79
N GLU A 81 -10.73 7.30 -4.48
CA GLU A 81 -11.39 8.23 -3.57
C GLU A 81 -10.41 8.80 -2.55
N LYS A 82 -10.72 10.01 -2.09
CA LYS A 82 -10.03 10.68 -0.98
C LYS A 82 -11.08 11.25 -0.04
N LEU A 83 -11.31 10.56 1.06
CA LEU A 83 -12.39 10.86 2.00
C LEU A 83 -11.80 11.45 3.28
N TYR A 84 -12.25 12.64 3.66
CA TYR A 84 -11.79 13.30 4.89
C TYR A 84 -12.57 12.81 6.10
N TRP A 85 -11.86 12.58 7.19
CA TRP A 85 -12.47 12.18 8.45
C TRP A 85 -13.17 13.38 9.07
N LYS A 86 -14.30 13.12 9.74
CA LYS A 86 -15.01 14.14 10.51
C LYS A 86 -14.17 14.62 11.70
N ASN A 87 -13.59 13.67 12.43
CA ASN A 87 -12.66 13.91 13.53
C ASN A 87 -11.30 13.31 13.17
N ALA A 88 -10.22 14.09 13.30
CA ALA A 88 -8.91 13.63 12.83
C ALA A 88 -8.35 12.44 13.61
N ASN A 89 -8.81 12.19 14.83
CA ASN A 89 -8.27 11.14 15.72
C ASN A 89 -9.35 10.24 16.30
N THR A 90 -10.55 10.25 15.74
CA THR A 90 -11.67 9.42 16.21
C THR A 90 -12.49 9.02 15.01
N ILE A 91 -12.88 7.75 14.97
CA ILE A 91 -13.71 7.20 13.92
C ILE A 91 -14.68 6.19 14.52
N ASP A 92 -15.95 6.40 14.23
CA ASP A 92 -17.00 5.50 14.67
C ASP A 92 -17.15 4.38 13.65
N TYR A 93 -17.47 3.18 14.14
CA TYR A 93 -17.72 2.02 13.29
C TYR A 93 -18.80 2.27 12.22
N ASN A 94 -19.78 3.13 12.52
CA ASN A 94 -20.86 3.50 11.59
C ASN A 94 -20.54 4.72 10.70
N ASP A 95 -19.31 5.28 10.76
CA ASP A 95 -18.96 6.39 9.88
C ASP A 95 -18.99 5.93 8.42
N THR A 96 -19.52 6.76 7.52
CA THR A 96 -19.69 6.42 6.08
C THR A 96 -18.39 6.13 5.34
N ILE A 97 -17.24 6.47 5.93
CA ILE A 97 -15.93 6.16 5.38
C ILE A 97 -15.54 4.70 5.64
N VAL A 98 -16.11 4.03 6.66
CA VAL A 98 -15.83 2.64 7.01
C VAL A 98 -16.56 1.71 6.04
N ASP A 99 -15.80 0.86 5.36
CA ASP A 99 -16.31 0.00 4.29
C ASP A 99 -16.97 -1.29 4.77
N SER A 100 -16.44 -1.88 5.83
CA SER A 100 -16.87 -3.15 6.39
C SER A 100 -16.32 -3.36 7.81
N ASP A 101 -16.78 -4.42 8.47
CA ASP A 101 -16.29 -4.85 9.78
C ASP A 101 -14.79 -5.13 9.74
N GLU A 102 -14.32 -5.85 8.72
CA GLU A 102 -12.91 -6.17 8.54
C GLU A 102 -12.08 -4.89 8.32
N ALA A 103 -12.57 -3.94 7.53
CA ALA A 103 -11.90 -2.66 7.38
C ALA A 103 -11.82 -1.88 8.70
N TYR A 104 -12.88 -1.92 9.52
CA TYR A 104 -12.84 -1.28 10.83
C TYR A 104 -11.80 -1.93 11.76
N ILE A 105 -11.83 -3.26 11.84
CA ILE A 105 -10.98 -4.07 12.72
C ILE A 105 -9.50 -4.00 12.30
N ASP A 106 -9.23 -4.16 11.00
CA ASP A 106 -7.87 -4.32 10.49
C ASP A 106 -7.20 -2.97 10.19
N HIS A 107 -7.98 -1.87 10.14
CA HIS A 107 -7.49 -0.54 9.78
C HIS A 107 -7.98 0.57 10.71
N TYR A 108 -9.27 0.92 10.68
CA TYR A 108 -9.75 2.19 11.25
C TYR A 108 -9.61 2.32 12.77
N ARG A 109 -9.83 1.24 13.53
CA ARG A 109 -9.79 1.28 15.00
C ARG A 109 -8.41 1.63 15.58
N TRP A 110 -7.37 1.52 14.77
CA TRP A 110 -5.97 1.73 15.16
C TRP A 110 -5.55 3.21 15.17
N VAL A 111 -6.51 4.14 15.10
CA VAL A 111 -6.24 5.58 15.06
C VAL A 111 -5.42 6.09 16.25
N GLU A 112 -5.58 5.48 17.42
CA GLU A 112 -4.86 5.86 18.65
C GLU A 112 -3.35 5.60 18.56
N GLU A 113 -2.92 4.59 17.79
CA GLU A 113 -1.48 4.33 17.54
C GLU A 113 -0.86 5.40 16.63
N HIS A 114 -1.69 6.13 15.89
CA HIS A 114 -1.28 7.04 14.82
C HIS A 114 -1.78 8.46 15.03
N HIS A 115 -1.79 8.94 16.27
CA HIS A 115 -2.41 10.22 16.62
C HIS A 115 -1.90 11.40 15.74
N PHE A 116 -2.84 12.05 15.06
CA PHE A 116 -2.60 13.10 14.08
C PHE A 116 -2.67 14.48 14.74
N LYS A 117 -1.54 15.21 14.71
CA LYS A 117 -1.46 16.52 15.35
C LYS A 117 -1.74 17.70 14.41
N ARG A 118 -1.68 17.51 13.08
CA ARG A 118 -1.73 18.61 12.10
C ARG A 118 -2.52 18.20 10.86
N ARG A 119 -3.34 19.12 10.31
CA ARG A 119 -4.21 18.94 9.11
C ARG A 119 -5.43 18.04 9.35
N ARG A 120 -6.33 17.99 8.36
CA ARG A 120 -7.45 17.04 8.32
C ARG A 120 -6.94 15.67 7.88
N ARG A 121 -7.22 14.63 8.69
CA ARG A 121 -6.97 13.23 8.29
C ARG A 121 -7.89 12.86 7.14
N TYR A 122 -7.39 12.05 6.24
CA TYR A 122 -8.17 11.45 5.16
C TYR A 122 -7.78 9.98 4.99
N THR A 123 -8.68 9.21 4.41
CA THR A 123 -8.38 7.88 3.86
C THR A 123 -8.44 7.95 2.35
N LEU A 124 -7.41 7.42 1.70
CA LEU A 124 -7.49 7.08 0.29
C LEU A 124 -8.10 5.71 0.16
N LYS A 125 -9.01 5.54 -0.80
CA LYS A 125 -9.52 4.23 -1.21
C LYS A 125 -9.04 3.92 -2.61
N ALA A 126 -8.50 2.74 -2.78
CA ALA A 126 -7.98 2.30 -4.06
C ALA A 126 -9.12 1.95 -5.03
N ASN A 127 -8.86 2.06 -6.32
CA ASN A 127 -9.74 1.54 -7.36
C ASN A 127 -9.67 0.01 -7.33
N PRO A 128 -10.78 -0.71 -7.09
CA PRO A 128 -10.76 -2.15 -6.86
C PRO A 128 -10.38 -2.95 -8.11
N GLU A 129 -10.57 -2.41 -9.32
CA GLU A 129 -10.29 -3.09 -10.59
C GLU A 129 -8.89 -2.79 -11.13
N ARG A 130 -8.30 -1.68 -10.68
CA ARG A 130 -7.01 -1.19 -11.20
C ARG A 130 -5.85 -1.34 -10.22
N SER A 131 -6.14 -1.62 -8.96
CA SER A 131 -5.15 -1.76 -7.89
C SER A 131 -4.95 -3.23 -7.56
N PHE A 132 -3.71 -3.65 -7.36
CA PHE A 132 -3.37 -5.07 -7.20
C PHE A 132 -1.97 -5.26 -6.61
N GLN A 133 -1.74 -6.41 -5.99
CA GLN A 133 -0.39 -6.88 -5.65
C GLN A 133 0.22 -7.57 -6.88
N PRO A 134 1.28 -7.01 -7.50
CA PRO A 134 1.90 -7.59 -8.70
C PRO A 134 2.87 -8.71 -8.34
N GLN A 135 2.68 -9.88 -8.94
CA GLN A 135 3.55 -11.04 -8.73
C GLN A 135 3.89 -11.75 -10.05
N ASP A 136 5.03 -12.44 -10.07
CA ASP A 136 5.45 -13.30 -11.16
C ASP A 136 4.72 -14.66 -11.15
N ILE A 137 5.11 -15.56 -12.06
CA ILE A 137 4.53 -16.91 -12.16
C ILE A 137 4.82 -17.79 -10.93
N GLU A 138 5.90 -17.50 -10.21
CA GLU A 138 6.27 -18.18 -8.96
C GLU A 138 5.64 -17.52 -7.73
N GLN A 139 4.75 -16.54 -7.94
CA GLN A 139 4.07 -15.75 -6.91
C GLN A 139 5.02 -14.91 -6.06
N LYS A 140 6.18 -14.56 -6.60
CA LYS A 140 7.12 -13.62 -6.00
C LYS A 140 6.81 -12.21 -6.46
N LEU A 141 7.09 -11.22 -5.60
CA LEU A 141 6.96 -9.81 -5.95
C LEU A 141 7.93 -9.41 -7.05
N ILE A 142 7.50 -8.48 -7.90
CA ILE A 142 8.29 -8.00 -9.03
C ILE A 142 9.29 -6.94 -8.54
N ASP A 143 10.57 -7.14 -8.84
CA ASP A 143 11.61 -6.13 -8.65
C ASP A 143 11.43 -4.99 -9.67
N ILE A 144 11.15 -3.80 -9.17
CA ILE A 144 10.95 -2.60 -9.98
C ILE A 144 12.23 -1.78 -10.18
N LEU A 145 13.32 -2.10 -9.48
CA LEU A 145 14.54 -1.29 -9.55
C LEU A 145 15.11 -1.21 -10.98
N PRO A 146 15.18 -2.29 -11.77
CA PRO A 146 15.62 -2.20 -13.18
C PRO A 146 14.75 -1.24 -14.01
N PHE A 147 13.44 -1.21 -13.76
CA PHE A 147 12.52 -0.31 -14.47
C PHE A 147 12.72 1.14 -14.07
N VAL A 148 12.87 1.40 -12.77
CA VAL A 148 13.13 2.75 -12.25
C VAL A 148 14.46 3.28 -12.79
N ILE A 149 15.48 2.42 -12.91
CA ILE A 149 16.78 2.78 -13.50
C ILE A 149 16.66 3.12 -14.99
N ASN A 150 15.92 2.31 -15.75
CA ASN A 150 15.66 2.58 -17.16
C ASN A 150 14.86 3.87 -17.41
N GLN A 151 14.20 4.42 -16.39
CA GLN A 151 13.52 5.72 -16.45
C GLN A 151 14.42 6.90 -16.10
N GLY A 152 15.72 6.67 -15.86
CA GLY A 152 16.73 7.71 -15.69
C GLY A 152 17.11 8.00 -14.24
N LEU A 153 16.59 7.27 -13.25
CA LEU A 153 17.02 7.37 -11.86
C LEU A 153 18.18 6.41 -11.58
N THR A 154 19.21 6.84 -10.87
CA THR A 154 20.24 5.95 -10.36
C THR A 154 19.76 5.22 -9.10
N ILE A 155 20.35 4.07 -8.78
CA ILE A 155 20.06 3.36 -7.53
C ILE A 155 20.28 4.25 -6.30
N ASP A 156 21.32 5.09 -6.31
CA ASP A 156 21.64 5.98 -5.20
C ASP A 156 20.61 7.10 -5.06
N GLU A 157 20.08 7.65 -6.15
CA GLU A 157 18.96 8.60 -6.11
C GLU A 157 17.70 7.96 -5.51
N VAL A 158 17.39 6.71 -5.85
CA VAL A 158 16.24 6.00 -5.28
C VAL A 158 16.46 5.75 -3.79
N ARG A 159 17.64 5.28 -3.38
CA ARG A 159 17.99 5.03 -1.97
C ARG A 159 17.98 6.31 -1.13
N GLN A 160 18.46 7.43 -1.66
CA GLN A 160 18.46 8.73 -0.97
C GLN A 160 17.06 9.36 -0.94
N GLY A 161 16.26 9.12 -1.99
CA GLY A 161 14.91 9.62 -2.14
C GLY A 161 13.89 8.95 -1.22
N LEU A 162 14.04 7.64 -0.98
CA LEU A 162 13.21 6.88 -0.05
C LEU A 162 13.74 6.97 1.38
N ARG A 163 12.86 7.25 2.33
CA ARG A 163 13.17 7.18 3.77
C ARG A 163 12.11 6.38 4.50
N SER A 164 12.51 5.58 5.49
CA SER A 164 11.61 4.87 6.40
C SER A 164 11.67 5.44 7.82
N GLY A 165 10.68 5.12 8.67
CA GLY A 165 10.65 5.53 10.08
C GLY A 165 10.35 7.02 10.34
N PHE A 166 10.95 7.57 11.39
CA PHE A 166 10.83 8.98 11.77
C PHE A 166 11.52 9.84 10.71
N ASN A 167 10.76 10.63 9.95
CA ASN A 167 11.13 11.31 8.68
C ASN A 167 11.04 10.45 7.41
N SER A 168 10.22 9.41 7.42
CA SER A 168 9.89 8.71 6.18
C SER A 168 9.39 9.66 5.11
N LYS A 169 9.83 9.43 3.88
CA LYS A 169 9.59 10.32 2.75
C LYS A 169 9.31 9.49 1.50
N PRO A 170 8.09 9.54 0.97
CA PRO A 170 7.78 8.99 -0.34
C PRO A 170 8.62 9.67 -1.43
N LEU A 171 9.09 8.89 -2.40
CA LEU A 171 9.76 9.40 -3.58
C LEU A 171 8.71 9.68 -4.65
N ARG A 172 8.56 10.94 -5.06
CA ARG A 172 7.64 11.32 -6.13
C ARG A 172 8.15 10.80 -7.47
N LEU A 173 7.24 10.27 -8.28
CA LEU A 173 7.49 9.88 -9.67
C LEU A 173 6.85 10.87 -10.63
N ASP A 174 7.59 11.24 -11.67
CA ASP A 174 7.08 12.12 -12.73
C ASP A 174 6.21 11.36 -13.74
N SER A 175 6.55 10.08 -14.00
CA SER A 175 5.87 9.22 -14.99
C SER A 175 5.37 7.91 -14.39
N PRO A 176 4.48 7.94 -13.37
CA PRO A 176 4.02 6.73 -12.68
C PRO A 176 3.26 5.75 -13.60
N MET A 177 2.62 6.24 -14.67
CA MET A 177 1.91 5.37 -15.62
C MET A 177 2.83 4.37 -16.33
N LEU A 178 4.10 4.74 -16.59
CA LEU A 178 5.04 3.83 -17.24
C LEU A 178 5.32 2.61 -16.36
N LEU A 179 5.48 2.83 -15.04
CA LEU A 179 5.64 1.74 -14.09
C LEU A 179 4.34 0.94 -13.91
N TYR A 180 3.19 1.61 -13.88
CA TYR A 180 1.88 0.97 -13.81
C TYR A 180 1.66 0.00 -14.98
N ASP A 181 1.82 0.48 -16.22
CA ASP A 181 1.61 -0.32 -17.43
C ASP A 181 2.60 -1.47 -17.53
N CYS A 182 3.84 -1.22 -17.11
CA CYS A 182 4.87 -2.23 -16.97
C CYS A 182 4.44 -3.34 -16.00
N LEU A 183 4.11 -3.01 -14.75
CA LEU A 183 3.67 -4.00 -13.76
C LEU A 183 2.41 -4.73 -14.22
N LYS A 184 1.45 -4.01 -14.84
CA LYS A 184 0.24 -4.63 -15.40
C LYS A 184 0.57 -5.64 -16.49
N LYS A 185 1.57 -5.36 -17.33
CA LYS A 185 2.02 -6.25 -18.41
C LYS A 185 2.81 -7.46 -17.90
N TYR A 186 3.75 -7.27 -16.99
CA TYR A 186 4.67 -8.33 -16.55
C TYR A 186 4.13 -9.18 -15.39
N ALA A 187 3.23 -8.65 -14.56
CA ALA A 187 2.63 -9.43 -13.49
C ALA A 187 1.76 -10.54 -14.06
N THR A 188 2.15 -11.78 -13.79
CA THR A 188 1.40 -12.97 -14.16
C THR A 188 0.25 -13.18 -13.18
N VAL A 189 0.50 -12.90 -11.90
CA VAL A 189 -0.50 -12.91 -10.84
C VAL A 189 -0.75 -11.48 -10.38
N LYS A 190 -2.03 -11.12 -10.23
CA LYS A 190 -2.47 -9.80 -9.76
C LYS A 190 -3.52 -10.03 -8.69
N LEU A 191 -3.17 -9.88 -7.42
CA LEU A 191 -4.12 -10.05 -6.33
C LEU A 191 -4.86 -8.74 -6.08
N ASP A 192 -6.17 -8.72 -6.33
CA ASP A 192 -7.02 -7.58 -6.03
C ASP A 192 -7.61 -7.62 -4.61
N GLY A 193 -8.20 -6.52 -4.17
CA GLY A 193 -8.78 -6.41 -2.82
C GLY A 193 -9.97 -7.36 -2.58
N ILE A 194 -10.70 -7.75 -3.63
CA ILE A 194 -11.81 -8.71 -3.50
C ILE A 194 -11.27 -10.09 -3.13
N GLN A 195 -10.22 -10.53 -3.82
CA GLN A 195 -9.53 -11.79 -3.53
C GLN A 195 -8.98 -11.79 -2.09
N LEU A 196 -8.34 -10.69 -1.67
CA LEU A 196 -7.81 -10.56 -0.31
C LEU A 196 -8.92 -10.56 0.75
N GLN A 197 -10.02 -9.83 0.53
CA GLN A 197 -11.16 -9.83 1.45
C GLN A 197 -11.76 -11.24 1.60
N ASN A 198 -11.88 -12.00 0.52
CA ASN A 198 -12.37 -13.37 0.57
C ASN A 198 -11.41 -14.30 1.34
N LEU A 199 -10.10 -14.15 1.16
CA LEU A 199 -9.11 -14.89 1.94
C LEU A 199 -9.24 -14.59 3.43
N ARG A 200 -9.38 -13.31 3.81
CA ARG A 200 -9.54 -12.89 5.21
C ARG A 200 -10.80 -13.43 5.88
N LYS A 201 -11.93 -13.48 5.16
CA LYS A 201 -13.18 -14.07 5.65
C LYS A 201 -13.03 -15.56 5.98
N ASN A 202 -12.28 -16.28 5.15
CA ASN A 202 -11.99 -17.70 5.37
C ASN A 202 -10.86 -17.95 6.38
N ASN A 203 -10.12 -16.91 6.77
CA ASN A 203 -8.96 -17.01 7.65
C ASN A 203 -9.05 -15.96 8.77
N PRO A 204 -9.93 -16.13 9.77
CA PRO A 204 -10.14 -15.13 10.84
C PRO A 204 -8.90 -14.79 11.66
N HIS A 205 -7.90 -15.67 11.69
CA HIS A 205 -6.63 -15.46 12.39
C HIS A 205 -5.75 -14.36 11.75
N LEU A 206 -6.08 -13.91 10.53
CA LEU A 206 -5.43 -12.76 9.88
C LEU A 206 -5.96 -11.41 10.37
N ALA A 207 -6.97 -11.43 11.25
CA ALA A 207 -7.47 -10.22 11.90
C ALA A 207 -6.36 -9.49 12.61
N SER A 208 -6.41 -8.16 12.57
CA SER A 208 -5.57 -7.38 13.46
C SER A 208 -5.92 -7.70 14.92
N LEU A 209 -4.90 -8.10 15.68
CA LEU A 209 -4.90 -8.31 17.12
C LEU A 209 -4.51 -7.02 17.81
#